data_AF-A0A0F2CDD4-F1
#
_entry.id   AF-A0A0F2CDD4-F1
#
_cell.length_a   1.000
_cell.length_b   1.000
_cell.length_c   1.000
_cell.angle_alpha   90.00
_cell.angle_beta   90.00
_cell.angle_gamma   90.00
#
_symmetry.space_group_name_H-M   'P 1'
#
loop_
_entity.id
_entity.type
_entity.pdbx_description
1 polymer ?
#
loop_
_entity_poly.entity_id
_entity_poly.type
_entity_poly.pdbx_seq_one_letter_code
_entity_poly.pdbx_strand_id
1 'polypeptide(L)'
;MRNNGVMSEPALAPRNALVGVVVVWATAFVATVAVGIFVAEEWRVPWMLVVFGGIVLLSFAVQLWYGHTQGFIFRVASSVTGALLLMGLISIGFGIAALLPS
;
A
#
# COMPACT_ATOMS: atom_id res chain seq x y z
N MET A 1 39.55 -31.25 -4.92
CA MET A 1 38.92 -30.04 -5.50
C MET A 1 37.43 -30.29 -5.57
N ARG A 2 36.62 -29.65 -4.71
CA ARG A 2 35.16 -29.82 -4.71
C ARG A 2 34.58 -29.01 -5.87
N ASN A 3 33.96 -29.70 -6.82
CA ASN A 3 33.29 -29.09 -7.96
C ASN A 3 31.90 -28.63 -7.49
N ASN A 4 31.79 -27.35 -7.11
CA ASN A 4 30.50 -26.70 -6.82
C ASN A 4 29.83 -26.41 -8.16
N GLY A 5 29.32 -27.46 -8.80
CA GLY A 5 28.57 -27.35 -10.05
C GLY A 5 27.51 -26.28 -9.88
N VAL A 6 27.62 -25.24 -10.71
CA VAL A 6 26.60 -24.26 -11.11
C VAL A 6 25.26 -24.52 -10.43
N MET A 7 25.09 -23.99 -9.21
CA MET A 7 23.79 -23.93 -8.55
C MET A 7 22.97 -22.92 -9.34
N SER A 8 22.36 -23.36 -10.44
CA SER A 8 21.28 -22.63 -11.07
C SER A 8 20.14 -22.67 -10.06
N GLU A 9 19.90 -21.54 -9.38
CA GLU A 9 18.72 -21.38 -8.52
C GLU A 9 17.51 -21.95 -9.28
N PRO A 10 16.72 -22.86 -8.68
CA PRO A 10 15.53 -23.35 -9.34
C PRO A 10 14.67 -22.12 -9.59
N ALA A 11 14.46 -21.77 -10.87
CA ALA A 11 13.55 -20.72 -11.27
C ALA A 11 12.12 -21.17 -10.95
N LEU A 12 11.77 -21.13 -9.66
CA LEU A 12 10.41 -21.23 -9.17
C LEU A 12 9.64 -20.11 -9.88
N ALA A 13 8.60 -20.48 -10.62
CA ALA A 13 7.82 -19.58 -11.46
C ALA A 13 7.59 -18.22 -10.75
N PRO A 14 7.81 -17.08 -11.43
CA PRO A 14 7.74 -15.77 -10.79
C PRO A 14 6.35 -15.56 -10.20
N ARG A 15 6.19 -15.74 -8.89
CA ARG A 15 4.99 -15.26 -8.19
C ARG A 15 5.06 -13.73 -8.30
N ASN A 16 4.08 -13.14 -8.97
CA ASN A 16 4.13 -11.73 -9.33
C ASN A 16 4.18 -10.87 -8.06
N ALA A 17 5.39 -10.39 -7.71
CA ALA A 17 5.65 -9.61 -6.51
C ALA A 17 4.89 -8.26 -6.49
N LEU A 18 4.31 -7.86 -7.63
CA LEU A 18 3.44 -6.69 -7.77
C LEU A 18 2.06 -6.89 -7.14
N VAL A 19 1.60 -8.14 -6.97
CA VAL A 19 0.30 -8.43 -6.34
C VAL A 19 0.23 -7.84 -4.94
N GLY A 20 1.31 -7.91 -4.16
CA GLY A 20 1.37 -7.30 -2.83
C GLY A 20 1.20 -5.78 -2.86
N VAL A 21 1.78 -5.10 -3.86
CA VAL A 21 1.63 -3.64 -4.02
C VAL A 21 0.18 -3.27 -4.31
N VAL A 22 -0.46 -3.99 -5.24
CA VAL A 22 -1.85 -3.75 -5.62
C VAL A 22 -2.81 -4.00 -4.44
N VAL A 23 -2.55 -5.02 -3.62
CA VAL A 23 -3.34 -5.29 -2.40
C VAL A 23 -3.26 -4.14 -1.41
N VAL A 24 -2.06 -3.56 -1.21
CA VAL A 24 -1.89 -2.40 -0.33
C VAL A 24 -2.65 -1.19 -0.86
N TRP A 25 -2.60 -0.94 -2.17
CA TRP A 25 -3.33 0.16 -2.80
C TRP A 25 -4.84 -0.01 -2.70
N ALA A 26 -5.36 -1.20 -2.96
CA ALA A 26 -6.78 -1.50 -2.80
C ALA A 26 -7.24 -1.27 -1.34
N THR A 27 -6.43 -1.68 -0.37
CA THR A 27 -6.73 -1.50 1.05
C THR A 27 -6.72 -0.02 1.44
N ALA A 28 -5.73 0.75 0.96
CA ALA A 28 -5.65 2.19 1.19
C ALA A 28 -6.87 2.91 0.59
N PHE A 29 -7.24 2.59 -0.65
CA PHE A 29 -8.42 3.13 -1.31
C PHE A 29 -9.69 2.91 -0.48
N VAL A 30 -9.96 1.66 -0.10
CA VAL A 30 -11.16 1.31 0.68
C VAL A 30 -11.16 2.01 2.04
N ALA A 31 -10.03 2.02 2.76
CA ALA A 31 -9.94 2.65 4.06
C ALA A 31 -10.15 4.17 4.00
N THR A 32 -9.57 4.85 3.01
CA THR A 32 -9.75 6.30 2.83
C THR A 32 -11.18 6.66 2.44
N VAL A 33 -11.81 5.89 1.54
CA VAL A 33 -13.23 6.07 1.21
C VAL A 33 -14.10 5.87 2.44
N ALA A 34 -13.82 4.84 3.25
CA ALA A 34 -14.53 4.60 4.49
C ALA A 34 -14.40 5.78 5.48
N VAL A 35 -13.19 6.34 5.64
CA VAL A 35 -13.00 7.54 6.47
C VAL A 35 -13.81 8.72 5.92
N GLY A 36 -13.75 8.98 4.61
CA GLY A 36 -14.50 10.09 4.01
C GLY A 36 -16.03 9.97 4.19
N ILE A 37 -16.56 8.76 4.16
CA ILE A 37 -18.01 8.49 4.29
C ILE A 37 -18.46 8.48 5.76
N PHE A 38 -17.74 7.77 6.63
CA PHE A 38 -18.22 7.46 7.98
C PHE A 38 -17.68 8.39 9.08
N VAL A 39 -16.62 9.17 8.82
CA VAL A 39 -15.99 10.03 9.83
C VAL A 39 -16.45 11.48 9.64
N ALA A 40 -16.87 12.10 10.73
CA ALA A 40 -17.22 13.52 10.80
C ALA A 40 -16.02 14.39 10.40
N GLU A 41 -16.29 15.51 9.73
CA GLU A 41 -15.27 16.33 9.06
C GLU A 41 -14.13 16.77 9.97
N GLU A 42 -14.45 17.19 11.19
CA GLU A 42 -13.50 17.61 12.22
C GLU A 42 -12.48 16.51 12.62
N TRP A 43 -12.84 15.23 12.46
CA TRP A 43 -11.99 14.08 12.83
C TRP A 43 -11.34 13.39 11.63
N ARG A 44 -11.65 13.80 10.38
CA ARG A 44 -11.14 13.11 9.18
C ARG A 44 -9.62 13.12 9.11
N VAL A 45 -8.97 14.26 9.37
CA VAL A 45 -7.50 14.38 9.28
C VAL A 45 -6.77 13.45 10.27
N PRO A 46 -7.10 13.43 11.58
CA PRO A 46 -6.54 12.46 12.51
C PRO A 46 -6.73 11.00 12.06
N TRP A 47 -7.92 10.63 11.60
CA TRP A 47 -8.19 9.27 11.14
C TRP A 47 -7.46 8.91 9.84
N MET A 48 -7.26 9.87 8.93
CA MET A 48 -6.43 9.67 7.74
C MET A 48 -4.97 9.36 8.10
N LEU A 49 -4.42 10.00 9.14
CA LEU A 49 -3.07 9.70 9.64
C LEU A 49 -3.00 8.30 10.25
N VAL A 50 -4.02 7.89 11.01
CA VAL A 50 -4.12 6.53 11.57
C VAL A 50 -4.19 5.50 10.45
N VAL A 51 -5.03 5.72 9.44
CA VAL A 51 -5.11 4.86 8.26
C VAL A 51 -3.77 4.78 7.54
N PHE A 52 -3.10 5.91 7.32
CA PHE A 52 -1.81 5.93 6.66
C PHE A 52 -0.75 5.13 7.43
N GLY A 53 -0.68 5.31 8.76
CA GLY A 53 0.18 4.50 9.63
C GLY A 53 -0.12 3.00 9.52
N GLY A 54 -1.40 2.63 9.53
CA GLY A 54 -1.84 1.25 9.32
C GLY A 54 -1.44 0.68 7.96
N ILE A 55 -1.55 1.47 6.89
CA ILE A 55 -1.16 1.09 5.53
C ILE A 55 0.36 0.91 5.40
N VAL A 56 1.16 1.74 6.07
CA VAL A 56 2.62 1.55 6.12
C VAL A 56 2.94 0.20 6.76
N LEU A 57 2.36 -0.11 7.92
CA LEU A 57 2.58 -1.39 8.60
C LEU A 57 2.08 -2.58 7.76
N LEU A 58 0.91 -2.44 7.12
CA LEU A 58 0.35 -3.44 6.21
C LEU A 58 1.30 -3.69 5.02
N SER A 59 1.89 -2.64 4.46
CA SER A 59 2.88 -2.76 3.39
C SER A 59 4.04 -3.63 3.83
N PHE A 60 4.62 -3.38 5.01
CA PHE A 60 5.67 -4.25 5.54
C PHE A 60 5.18 -5.70 5.69
N ALA A 61 4.02 -5.93 6.32
CA ALA A 61 3.49 -7.26 6.55
C ALA A 61 3.25 -8.05 5.23
N VAL A 62 2.57 -7.44 4.27
CA VAL A 62 2.26 -8.05 2.96
C VAL A 62 3.54 -8.33 2.18
N GLN A 63 4.48 -7.38 2.15
CA GLN A 63 5.68 -7.55 1.36
C GLN A 63 6.67 -8.56 1.99
N LEU A 64 6.67 -8.70 3.32
CA LEU A 64 7.45 -9.71 4.06
C LEU A 64 6.87 -11.13 3.88
N TRP A 65 5.55 -11.27 3.87
CA TRP A 65 4.88 -12.57 3.67
C TRP A 65 5.29 -13.26 2.36
N TYR A 66 5.61 -12.50 1.31
CA TYR A 66 6.06 -13.02 0.01
C TYR A 66 7.51 -13.58 0.00
N GLY A 67 8.30 -13.39 1.06
CA GLY A 67 9.55 -14.11 1.31
C GLY A 67 10.74 -13.80 0.38
N HIS A 68 10.64 -12.84 -0.54
CA HIS A 68 11.75 -12.44 -1.42
C HIS A 68 12.36 -11.11 -0.96
N THR A 69 13.64 -11.14 -0.58
CA THR A 69 14.42 -9.96 -0.16
C THR A 69 14.77 -9.04 -1.33
N GLN A 70 14.86 -9.57 -2.55
CA GLN A 70 15.14 -8.79 -3.75
C GLN A 70 13.99 -7.80 -4.03
N GLY A 71 14.33 -6.51 -4.13
CA GLY A 71 13.37 -5.44 -4.42
C GLY A 71 12.37 -5.14 -3.29
N PHE A 72 12.58 -5.65 -2.07
CA PHE A 72 11.69 -5.42 -0.93
C PHE A 72 11.47 -3.92 -0.64
N ILE A 73 12.55 -3.17 -0.48
CA ILE A 73 12.49 -1.72 -0.18
C ILE A 73 11.73 -1.00 -1.29
N PHE A 74 12.01 -1.32 -2.55
CA PHE A 74 11.33 -0.69 -3.69
C PHE A 74 9.82 -1.00 -3.71
N ARG A 75 9.43 -2.25 -3.41
CA ARG A 75 8.01 -2.64 -3.29
C ARG A 75 7.31 -1.95 -2.12
N VAL A 76 7.96 -1.86 -0.97
CA VAL A 76 7.40 -1.16 0.20
C VAL A 76 7.27 0.33 -0.10
N ALA A 77 8.31 0.96 -0.65
CA ALA A 77 8.30 2.37 -1.02
C ALA A 77 7.21 2.66 -2.06
N SER A 78 7.13 1.90 -3.15
CA SER A 78 6.08 2.06 -4.17
C SER A 78 4.66 1.83 -3.62
N SER A 79 4.50 0.89 -2.68
CA SER A 79 3.22 0.66 -2.00
C SER A 79 2.81 1.87 -1.15
N VAL A 80 3.72 2.39 -0.32
CA VAL A 80 3.47 3.51 0.58
C VAL A 80 3.27 4.82 -0.19
N THR A 81 4.13 5.10 -1.17
CA THR A 81 3.99 6.29 -2.04
C THR A 81 2.70 6.23 -2.85
N GLY A 82 2.39 5.09 -3.47
CA GLY A 82 1.15 4.95 -4.23
C GLY A 82 -0.10 5.04 -3.35
N ALA A 83 -0.06 4.47 -2.15
CA ALA A 83 -1.13 4.66 -1.17
C ALA A 83 -1.29 6.14 -0.81
N LEU A 84 -0.22 6.85 -0.45
CA LEU A 84 -0.29 8.27 -0.12
C LEU A 84 -0.89 9.10 -1.26
N LEU A 85 -0.52 8.81 -2.50
CA LEU A 85 -1.09 9.46 -3.69
C LEU A 85 -2.59 9.18 -3.85
N LEU A 86 -3.01 7.92 -3.71
CA LEU A 86 -4.44 7.55 -3.74
C LEU A 86 -5.23 8.25 -2.63
N MET A 87 -4.69 8.22 -1.41
CA MET A 87 -5.31 8.86 -0.25
C MET A 87 -5.49 10.36 -0.49
N GLY A 88 -4.45 11.03 -0.99
CA GLY A 88 -4.48 12.46 -1.34
C GLY A 88 -5.51 12.76 -2.43
N LEU A 89 -5.53 11.98 -3.51
CA LEU A 89 -6.48 12.18 -4.62
C LEU A 89 -7.94 12.03 -4.17
N ILE A 90 -8.24 11.01 -3.37
CA ILE A 90 -9.58 10.79 -2.81
C ILE A 90 -9.94 11.95 -1.86
N SER A 91 -8.99 12.39 -1.04
CA SER A 91 -9.20 13.50 -0.10
C SER A 91 -9.49 14.82 -0.82
N ILE A 92 -8.88 15.08 -1.98
CA ILE A 92 -9.22 16.23 -2.83
C ILE A 92 -10.68 16.13 -3.28
N GLY A 93 -11.13 14.95 -3.71
CA GLY A 93 -12.53 14.74 -4.11
C GLY A 93 -13.52 15.09 -2.99
N PHE A 94 -13.27 14.59 -1.77
CA PHE A 94 -14.09 14.95 -0.60
C PHE A 94 -13.99 16.42 -0.24
N GLY A 95 -12.80 17.02 -0.33
CA GLY A 95 -12.58 18.44 -0.07
C GLY A 95 -13.36 19.33 -1.05
N ILE A 96 -13.37 18.98 -2.34
CA ILE A 96 -14.19 19.69 -3.34
C ILE A 96 -15.68 19.50 -3.06
N ALA A 97 -16.11 18.28 -2.74
CA ALA A 97 -17.51 18.01 -2.42
C ALA A 97 -18.02 18.82 -1.21
N ALA A 98 -17.15 19.06 -0.21
CA ALA A 98 -17.48 19.89 0.96
C ALA A 98 -17.71 21.37 0.62
N LEU A 99 -17.20 21.85 -0.52
CA LEU A 99 -17.40 23.24 -0.98
C LEU A 99 -18.70 23.43 -1.77
N LEU A 100 -19.35 22.33 -2.20
CA LEU A 100 -20.59 22.41 -2.95
C LEU A 100 -21.77 22.57 -1.96
N PRO A 101 -22.65 23.55 -2.18
CA PRO A 101 -23.88 23.65 -1.39
C PRO A 101 -24.73 22.39 -1.61
N SER A 102 -25.27 21.84 -0.53
CA SER A 102 -26.18 20.68 -0.54
C SER A 102 -27.61 21.08 -0.86
#